data_AF-M0DIY9-F1
#
_entry.id   AF-M0DIY9-F1
#
_cell.length_a   1.000
_cell.length_b   1.000
_cell.length_c   1.000
_cell.angle_alpha   90.00
_cell.angle_beta   90.00
_cell.angle_gamma   90.00
#
_symmetry.space_group_name_H-M   'P 1'
#
loop_
_entity.id
_entity.type
_entity.pdbx_description
1 polymer ?
#
loop_
_entity_poly.entity_id
_entity_poly.type
_entity_poly.pdbx_seq_one_letter_code
_entity_poly.pdbx_strand_id
1 'polypeptide(L)'
;MADKQSSGEILGIPYNFERPSLGRLLSSYWQPDKGMLVEKPFGIGYTLNLANWRSWIVLAVAGGLYYQQQQSGGSGGLDEDAPEDDDGPVEVIVDDD
;
A
#
# COMPACT_ATOMS: atom_id res chain seq x y z
N MET A 1 18.33 -32.31 20.36
CA MET A 1 18.19 -30.91 19.90
C MET A 1 16.84 -30.45 20.39
N ALA A 2 16.75 -29.40 21.21
CA ALA A 2 15.45 -28.86 21.61
C ALA A 2 14.82 -28.21 20.37
N ASP A 3 13.62 -28.65 19.98
CA ASP A 3 12.87 -28.05 18.88
C ASP A 3 12.69 -26.55 19.15
N LYS A 4 13.34 -25.71 18.34
CA LYS A 4 13.15 -24.26 18.44
C LYS A 4 11.75 -23.97 17.93
N GLN A 5 10.91 -23.35 18.77
CA GLN A 5 9.57 -22.94 18.36
C GLN A 5 9.66 -22.01 17.15
N SER A 6 9.11 -22.44 16.02
CA SER A 6 9.12 -21.70 14.75
C SER A 6 8.07 -20.59 14.70
N SER A 7 7.18 -20.52 15.67
CA SER A 7 6.14 -19.51 15.81
C SER A 7 5.90 -19.16 17.29
N GLY A 8 5.31 -18.00 17.55
CA GLY A 8 5.04 -17.53 18.91
C GLY A 8 4.74 -16.03 18.95
N GLU A 9 4.90 -15.44 20.13
CA GLU A 9 4.66 -14.01 20.37
C GLU A 9 5.82 -13.42 21.18
N ILE A 10 6.27 -12.23 20.81
CA ILE A 10 7.29 -11.46 21.54
C ILE A 10 6.70 -10.09 21.83
N LEU A 11 6.50 -9.78 23.11
CA LEU A 11 6.00 -8.46 23.58
C LEU A 11 4.65 -8.04 22.94
N GLY A 12 3.71 -8.97 22.74
CA GLY A 12 2.47 -8.66 22.03
C GLY A 12 2.53 -8.91 20.52
N ILE A 13 3.73 -9.01 19.94
CA ILE A 13 3.91 -9.06 18.48
C ILE A 13 4.06 -10.53 18.03
N PRO A 14 3.17 -11.04 17.16
CA PRO A 14 3.23 -12.41 16.68
C PRO A 14 4.41 -12.59 15.72
N TYR A 15 5.01 -13.78 15.72
CA TYR A 15 5.97 -14.21 14.72
C TYR A 15 5.69 -15.62 14.23
N ASN A 16 5.95 -15.88 12.95
CA ASN A 16 5.84 -17.18 12.33
C ASN A 16 6.93 -17.38 11.26
N PHE A 17 7.82 -18.33 11.47
CA PHE A 17 8.91 -18.71 10.56
C PHE A 17 8.70 -20.10 9.94
N GLU A 18 7.47 -20.62 9.96
CA GLU A 18 7.11 -21.80 9.19
C GLU A 18 7.25 -21.53 7.67
N ARG A 19 7.42 -22.60 6.88
CA ARG A 19 7.54 -22.46 5.42
C ARG A 19 6.31 -21.75 4.86
N PRO A 20 6.51 -20.67 4.07
CA PRO A 20 5.41 -19.92 3.49
C PRO A 20 4.66 -20.77 2.45
N SER A 21 3.35 -20.55 2.35
CA SER A 21 2.53 -21.09 1.27
C SER A 21 1.55 -20.04 0.76
N LEU A 22 1.28 -20.08 -0.55
CA LEU A 22 0.35 -19.15 -1.20
C LEU A 22 -1.07 -19.24 -0.60
N GLY A 23 -1.50 -20.46 -0.24
CA GLY A 23 -2.79 -20.67 0.41
C GLY A 23 -2.89 -19.99 1.78
N ARG A 24 -1.83 -20.09 2.60
CA ARG A 24 -1.75 -19.42 3.91
C ARG A 24 -1.69 -17.90 3.78
N LEU A 25 -1.06 -17.40 2.72
CA LEU A 25 -1.05 -15.98 2.40
C LEU A 25 -2.47 -15.47 2.15
N LEU A 26 -3.16 -16.05 1.17
CA LEU A 26 -4.50 -15.59 0.79
C LEU A 26 -5.50 -15.74 1.95
N SER A 27 -5.42 -16.83 2.72
CA SER A 27 -6.27 -17.03 3.89
C SER A 27 -5.96 -16.05 5.03
N SER A 28 -4.75 -15.49 5.10
CA SER A 28 -4.44 -14.43 6.06
C SER A 28 -5.13 -13.11 5.72
N TYR A 29 -5.25 -12.80 4.43
CA TYR A 29 -5.94 -11.59 3.97
C TYR A 29 -7.46 -11.71 4.02
N TRP A 30 -8.04 -12.90 4.10
CA TRP A 30 -9.49 -13.10 4.09
C TRP A 30 -9.98 -13.89 5.31
N GLN A 31 -10.28 -13.20 6.41
CA GLN A 31 -10.74 -13.78 7.67
C GLN A 31 -12.02 -13.08 8.17
N PRO A 32 -13.22 -13.47 7.71
CA PRO A 32 -14.47 -12.73 7.96
C PRO A 32 -14.82 -12.60 9.45
N ASP A 33 -14.42 -13.57 10.27
CA ASP A 33 -14.72 -13.60 11.72
C ASP A 33 -13.70 -12.83 12.58
N LYS A 34 -12.74 -12.14 11.96
CA LYS A 34 -11.68 -11.40 12.67
C LYS A 34 -11.72 -9.90 12.42
N GLY A 35 -11.00 -9.17 13.28
CA GLY A 35 -10.80 -7.73 13.17
C GLY A 35 -10.02 -7.30 11.92
N MET A 36 -9.77 -5.99 11.81
CA MET A 36 -9.07 -5.37 10.69
C MET A 36 -7.59 -5.77 10.59
N LEU A 37 -6.91 -5.91 11.73
CA LEU A 37 -5.52 -6.37 11.80
C LEU A 37 -5.50 -7.82 12.23
N VAL A 38 -4.78 -8.64 11.48
CA VAL A 38 -4.63 -10.08 11.73
C VAL A 38 -3.16 -10.45 11.68
N GLU A 39 -2.79 -11.54 12.33
CA GLU A 39 -1.40 -11.99 12.40
C GLU A 39 -0.88 -12.31 11.00
N LYS A 40 0.35 -11.91 10.72
CA LYS A 40 1.01 -12.20 9.44
C LYS A 40 1.29 -13.71 9.36
N PRO A 41 0.99 -14.39 8.24
CA PRO A 41 1.14 -15.84 8.13
C PRO A 41 2.61 -16.28 8.09
N PHE A 42 3.53 -15.35 7.85
CA PHE A 42 4.97 -15.53 7.98
C PHE A 42 5.67 -14.21 8.32
N GLY A 43 6.85 -14.30 8.93
CA GLY A 43 7.59 -13.16 9.43
C GLY A 43 7.07 -12.69 10.78
N ILE A 44 7.14 -11.38 11.02
CA ILE A 44 6.83 -10.76 12.31
C ILE A 44 5.72 -9.70 12.08
N GLY A 45 4.75 -9.66 12.98
CA GLY A 45 3.74 -8.61 13.06
C GLY A 45 2.40 -8.94 12.43
N TYR A 46 1.69 -7.89 12.03
CA TYR A 46 0.30 -7.96 11.56
C TYR A 46 0.17 -7.61 10.08
N THR A 47 -0.94 -8.02 9.49
CA THR A 47 -1.37 -7.69 8.14
C THR A 47 -2.82 -7.22 8.16
N LEU A 48 -3.29 -6.69 7.03
CA LEU A 48 -4.63 -6.18 6.84
C LEU A 48 -5.59 -7.31 6.42
N ASN A 49 -6.75 -7.39 7.05
CA ASN A 49 -7.79 -8.36 6.72
C ASN A 49 -8.85 -7.75 5.78
N LEU A 50 -8.82 -8.13 4.52
CA LEU A 50 -9.74 -7.67 3.47
C LEU A 50 -11.18 -8.17 3.65
N ALA A 51 -11.42 -9.19 4.48
CA ALA A 51 -12.79 -9.59 4.81
C ALA A 51 -13.48 -8.60 5.77
N ASN A 52 -12.73 -7.71 6.41
CA ASN A 52 -13.27 -6.68 7.29
C ASN A 52 -13.59 -5.40 6.50
N TRP A 53 -14.83 -4.89 6.59
CA TRP A 53 -15.26 -3.68 5.88
C TRP A 53 -14.44 -2.43 6.22
N ARG A 54 -13.88 -2.33 7.43
CA ARG A 54 -13.04 -1.19 7.85
C ARG A 54 -11.72 -1.15 7.09
N SER A 55 -11.20 -2.30 6.67
CA SER A 55 -10.00 -2.38 5.83
C SER A 55 -10.20 -1.69 4.49
N TRP A 56 -11.40 -1.78 3.92
CA TRP A 56 -11.73 -1.11 2.65
C TRP A 56 -11.78 0.40 2.80
N ILE A 57 -12.23 0.93 3.95
CA ILE A 57 -12.16 2.36 4.23
C ILE A 57 -10.71 2.82 4.28
N VAL A 58 -9.84 2.09 5.00
CA VAL A 58 -8.41 2.42 5.07
C VAL A 58 -7.78 2.42 3.67
N LEU A 59 -8.09 1.41 2.85
CA LEU A 59 -7.62 1.35 1.46
C LEU A 59 -8.16 2.49 0.60
N ALA A 60 -9.43 2.87 0.77
CA ALA A 60 -10.03 3.99 0.04
C ALA A 60 -9.39 5.32 0.42
N VAL A 61 -9.15 5.57 1.71
CA VAL A 61 -8.45 6.78 2.19
C VAL A 61 -7.01 6.81 1.69
N ALA A 62 -6.27 5.72 1.85
CA ALA A 62 -4.89 5.63 1.36
C ALA A 62 -4.82 5.82 -0.16
N GLY A 63 -5.74 5.21 -0.92
CA GLY A 63 -5.85 5.35 -2.37
C GLY A 63 -6.24 6.77 -2.80
N GLY A 64 -7.15 7.42 -2.08
CA GLY A 64 -7.56 8.80 -2.33
C GLY A 64 -6.41 9.79 -2.09
N LEU A 65 -5.66 9.61 -0.99
CA LEU A 65 -4.47 10.41 -0.71
C LEU A 65 -3.37 10.18 -1.74
N TYR A 66 -3.17 8.93 -2.17
CA TYR A 66 -2.23 8.59 -3.24
C TYR A 66 -2.60 9.28 -4.56
N TYR A 67 -3.89 9.24 -4.94
CA TYR A 67 -4.39 9.92 -6.14
C TYR A 67 -4.22 11.44 -6.06
N GLN A 68 -4.57 12.04 -4.90
CA GLN A 68 -4.35 13.46 -4.65
C GLN A 68 -2.88 13.84 -4.79
N GLN A 69 -1.96 13.03 -4.25
CA GLN A 69 -0.52 13.23 -4.39
C GLN A 69 -0.09 13.21 -5.86
N GLN A 70 -0.60 12.24 -6.63
CA GLN A 70 -0.31 12.13 -8.07
C GLN A 70 -0.76 13.37 -8.84
N GLN A 71 -1.94 13.91 -8.52
CA GLN A 71 -2.50 15.10 -9.17
C GLN A 71 -1.83 16.40 -8.70
N SER A 72 -1.41 16.47 -7.44
CA SER A 72 -0.68 17.63 -6.88
C SER A 72 0.75 17.73 -7.42
N GLY A 73 1.33 16.63 -7.90
CA GLY A 73 2.59 16.61 -8.65
C GLY A 73 2.43 16.93 -10.15
N GLY A 74 1.19 17.11 -10.62
CA GLY A 74 0.86 17.48 -11.99
C GLY A 74 0.03 18.76 -12.01
N SER A 75 0.66 19.90 -11.71
CA SER A 75 0.13 21.20 -12.13
C SER A 75 0.22 21.29 -13.66
N GLY A 76 -0.83 20.88 -14.34
CA GLY A 76 -0.93 20.99 -15.81
C GLY A 76 -2.29 20.50 -16.29
N GLY A 77 -3.22 21.44 -16.48
CA GLY A 77 -4.41 21.25 -17.29
C GLY A 77 -5.67 20.84 -16.55
N LEU A 78 -6.29 21.77 -15.82
CA LEU A 78 -7.73 21.95 -15.93
C LEU A 78 -7.95 23.23 -16.73
N ASP A 79 -8.01 23.09 -18.05
CA ASP A 79 -8.52 24.11 -18.97
C ASP A 79 -10.04 24.24 -18.77
N GLU A 80 -10.44 24.90 -17.70
CA GLU A 80 -11.75 25.53 -17.60
C GLU A 80 -11.52 27.00 -17.22
N ASP A 81 -11.50 27.85 -18.25
CA ASP A 81 -11.61 29.31 -18.23
C ASP A 81 -10.42 30.17 -17.73
N ALA A 82 -9.38 30.38 -18.56
CA ALA A 82 -8.53 31.60 -18.50
C ALA A 82 -7.78 31.86 -19.82
N PRO A 83 -7.59 33.13 -20.24
CA PRO A 83 -7.01 33.50 -21.54
C PRO A 83 -5.53 33.10 -21.66
N GLU A 84 -5.14 32.76 -22.89
CA GLU A 84 -3.78 32.45 -23.34
C GLU A 84 -2.76 33.50 -22.86
N ASP A 85 -2.01 33.19 -21.80
CA ASP A 85 -0.73 33.85 -21.52
C ASP A 85 0.41 32.81 -21.70
N ASP A 86 1.32 33.21 -22.57
CA ASP A 86 2.29 32.46 -23.37
C ASP A 86 3.54 32.04 -22.55
N ASP A 87 3.38 31.12 -21.59
CA ASP A 87 4.51 30.49 -20.88
C ASP A 87 4.60 28.97 -21.19
N GLY A 88 4.72 28.65 -22.48
CA GLY A 88 5.02 27.30 -22.95
C GLY A 88 6.46 26.86 -22.60
N PRO A 89 6.71 25.54 -22.42
CA PRO A 89 8.05 25.03 -22.11
C PRO A 89 9.05 25.39 -23.22
N VAL A 90 10.13 26.09 -22.84
CA VAL A 90 11.15 26.59 -23.75
C VAL A 90 11.98 25.43 -24.31
N GLU A 91 11.82 25.14 -25.60
CA GLU A 91 12.64 24.15 -26.31
C GLU A 91 14.04 24.72 -26.59
N VAL A 92 15.07 24.05 -26.08
CA VAL A 92 16.47 24.43 -26.28
C VAL A 92 16.98 23.74 -27.55
N ILE A 93 17.25 24.52 -28.59
CA ILE A 93 17.94 24.06 -29.79
C ILE A 93 19.44 24.08 -29.50
N VAL A 94 20.11 22.95 -29.69
CA VAL A 94 21.56 22.84 -29.62
C VAL A 94 22.08 22.84 -31.06
N ASP A 95 22.86 23.86 -31.43
CA ASP A 95 23.58 23.87 -32.72
C ASP A 95 24.80 22.95 -32.61
N ASP A 96 24.84 21.91 -33.45
CA ASP A 96 26.02 21.06 -33.63
C ASP A 96 26.90 21.64 -34.77
N ASP A 97 28.14 21.99 -34.43
CA ASP A 97 29.19 22.52 -35.32
C ASP A 97 29.79 21.45 -36.26
#